data_AF-E8UBY3-F1
#
_entry.id   AF-E8UBY3-F1
#
_cell.length_a   1.000
_cell.length_b   1.000
_cell.length_c   1.000
_cell.angle_alpha   90.00
_cell.angle_beta   90.00
_cell.angle_gamma   90.00
#
_symmetry.space_group_name_H-M   'P 1'
#
loop_
_entity.id
_entity.type
_entity.pdbx_description
1 polymer ?
#
loop_
_entity_poly.entity_id
_entity_poly.type
_entity_poly.pdbx_seq_one_letter_code
_entity_poly.pdbx_strand_id
1 'polypeptide(L)'
;MVPQKLSWVTTSLIITMVLGVLGLLLLPFLGGFLNMVLGASSENAQELQIARLFTGASLWVSGLVGIAWLVFEFFTFKALQAGKSWGRIAAIVIGIISLLNFPIGTILGIFMLIGAFDPDVQRYASR
;
A
#
# COMPACT_ATOMS: atom_id res chain seq x y z
N MET A 1 -17.24 9.72 21.94
CA MET A 1 -17.18 8.24 22.02
C MET A 1 -16.49 7.73 20.76
N VAL A 2 -15.64 6.71 20.84
CA VAL A 2 -14.97 6.14 19.67
C VAL A 2 -15.96 5.21 18.95
N PRO A 3 -16.25 5.42 17.65
CA PRO A 3 -17.22 4.59 16.94
C PRO A 3 -16.68 3.18 16.71
N GLN A 4 -17.53 2.16 16.88
CA GLN A 4 -17.13 0.75 16.75
C GLN A 4 -16.59 0.44 15.34
N LYS A 5 -17.22 1.00 14.30
CA LYS A 5 -16.82 0.83 12.90
C LYS A 5 -15.54 1.57 12.50
N LEU A 6 -14.98 2.42 13.37
CA LEU A 6 -13.63 2.97 13.16
C LEU A 6 -12.60 1.84 13.05
N SER A 7 -12.79 0.77 13.82
CA SER A 7 -11.93 -0.42 13.80
C SER A 7 -11.89 -1.09 12.43
N TRP A 8 -12.93 -0.97 11.60
CA TRP A 8 -12.96 -1.56 10.27
C TRP A 8 -12.00 -0.84 9.32
N VAL A 9 -11.88 0.49 9.46
CA VAL A 9 -10.92 1.28 8.70
C VAL A 9 -9.51 1.09 9.24
N THR A 10 -9.32 1.22 10.54
CA THR A 10 -7.99 1.22 11.15
C THR A 10 -7.32 -0.16 11.13
N THR A 11 -8.09 -1.24 11.35
CA THR A 11 -7.55 -2.61 11.24
C THR A 11 -7.16 -2.92 9.81
N SER A 12 -7.99 -2.54 8.83
CA SER A 12 -7.67 -2.74 7.42
C SER A 12 -6.42 -1.97 7.01
N LEU A 13 -6.27 -0.71 7.45
CA LEU A 13 -5.04 0.08 7.23
C LEU A 13 -3.81 -0.58 7.86
N ILE A 14 -3.92 -1.13 9.07
CA ILE A 14 -2.79 -1.83 9.70
C ILE A 14 -2.42 -3.07 8.85
N ILE A 15 -3.40 -3.83 8.39
CA ILE A 15 -3.15 -5.01 7.56
C ILE A 15 -2.47 -4.60 6.25
N THR A 16 -2.96 -3.57 5.55
CA THR A 16 -2.32 -3.10 4.30
C THR A 16 -0.90 -2.61 4.55
N MET A 17 -0.68 -1.87 5.64
CA MET A 17 0.67 -1.44 6.03
C MET A 17 1.61 -2.62 6.28
N VAL A 18 1.17 -3.63 7.03
CA VAL A 18 1.98 -4.83 7.30
C VAL A 18 2.30 -5.56 6.00
N LEU A 19 1.31 -5.74 5.12
CA LEU A 19 1.52 -6.36 3.80
C LEU A 19 2.48 -5.54 2.93
N GLY A 20 2.37 -4.21 2.96
CA GLY A 20 3.27 -3.31 2.24
C GLY A 20 4.71 -3.38 2.76
N VAL A 21 4.90 -3.43 4.09
CA VAL A 21 6.23 -3.62 4.71
C VAL A 21 6.82 -4.97 4.29
N LEU A 22 6.03 -6.05 4.33
CA LEU A 22 6.48 -7.36 3.87
C LEU A 22 6.86 -7.34 2.37
N GLY A 23 6.07 -6.67 1.54
CA GLY A 23 6.37 -6.48 0.12
C GLY A 23 7.68 -5.72 -0.10
N LEU A 24 7.92 -4.63 0.64
CA LEU A 24 9.17 -3.88 0.58
C LEU A 24 10.38 -4.70 1.05
N LEU A 25 10.22 -5.53 2.09
CA LEU A 25 11.28 -6.42 2.56
C LEU A 25 11.65 -7.49 1.53
N LEU A 26 10.72 -7.85 0.64
CA LEU A 26 10.96 -8.80 -0.44
C LEU A 26 11.62 -8.18 -1.68
N LEU A 27 11.58 -6.85 -1.85
CA LEU A 27 12.14 -6.16 -3.04
C LEU A 27 13.61 -6.49 -3.32
N PRO A 28 14.54 -6.50 -2.34
CA PRO A 28 15.94 -6.83 -2.60
C PRO A 28 16.14 -8.24 -3.16
N PHE A 29 15.33 -9.20 -2.69
CA PHE A 29 15.35 -10.58 -3.16
C PHE A 29 14.78 -10.68 -4.58
N LEU A 30 13.76 -9.88 -4.90
CA LEU A 30 13.18 -9.81 -6.24
C LEU A 30 14.22 -9.37 -7.29
N GLY A 31 15.08 -8.40 -6.96
CA GLY A 31 16.15 -7.95 -7.86
C GLY A 31 17.18 -9.04 -8.17
N GLY A 32 17.62 -9.78 -7.15
CA GLY A 32 18.51 -10.92 -7.34
C GLY A 32 17.86 -12.02 -8.20
N PHE A 33 16.60 -12.34 -7.92
CA PHE A 33 15.83 -13.33 -8.67
C PHE A 33 15.64 -12.93 -10.14
N LEU A 34 15.23 -11.67 -10.41
CA LEU A 34 15.03 -11.18 -11.78
C LEU A 34 16.34 -11.17 -12.57
N ASN A 35 17.45 -10.78 -11.96
CA ASN A 35 18.76 -10.81 -12.62
C ASN A 35 19.21 -12.23 -12.97
N MET A 36 18.88 -13.22 -12.14
CA MET A 36 19.14 -14.63 -12.40
C MET A 36 18.30 -15.14 -13.57
N VAL A 37 16.99 -14.86 -13.58
CA VAL A 37 16.07 -15.27 -14.65
C VAL A 37 16.43 -14.63 -15.98
N LEU A 38 16.72 -13.32 -15.98
CA LEU A 38 17.15 -12.60 -17.19
C LEU A 38 18.47 -13.16 -17.73
N GLY A 39 19.44 -13.45 -16.86
CA GLY A 39 20.73 -14.02 -17.28
C GLY A 39 20.62 -15.43 -17.85
N ALA A 40 19.66 -16.23 -17.41
CA ALA A 40 19.38 -17.55 -17.95
C ALA A 40 18.65 -17.51 -19.31
N SER A 41 18.01 -16.38 -19.64
CA SER A 41 17.13 -16.25 -20.80
C SER A 41 17.74 -15.45 -21.96
N SER A 42 18.86 -14.76 -21.74
CA SER A 42 19.46 -13.86 -22.74
C SER A 42 20.62 -14.51 -23.49
N GLU A 43 20.57 -14.47 -24.83
CA GLU A 43 21.68 -14.88 -25.70
C GLU A 43 22.60 -13.69 -26.07
N ASN A 44 22.10 -12.46 -25.91
CA ASN A 44 22.81 -11.22 -26.22
C ASN A 44 23.23 -10.46 -24.96
N ALA A 45 24.54 -10.28 -24.77
CA ALA A 45 25.12 -9.60 -23.61
C ALA A 45 24.71 -8.12 -23.48
N GLN A 46 24.50 -7.43 -24.61
CA GLN A 46 24.12 -6.01 -24.61
C GLN A 46 22.66 -5.83 -24.16
N GLU A 47 21.76 -6.67 -24.62
CA GLU A 47 20.36 -6.68 -24.19
C GLU A 47 20.23 -7.01 -22.70
N LEU A 48 21.01 -7.97 -22.21
CA LEU A 48 21.06 -8.33 -20.79
C LEU A 48 21.50 -7.15 -19.91
N GLN A 49 22.51 -6.39 -20.34
CA GLN A 49 22.99 -5.24 -19.57
C GLN A 49 21.94 -4.14 -19.48
N ILE A 50 21.25 -3.85 -20.59
CA ILE A 50 20.16 -2.87 -20.62
C ILE A 50 19.01 -3.34 -19.71
N ALA A 51 18.59 -4.61 -19.83
CA ALA A 51 17.50 -5.17 -19.02
C ALA A 51 17.79 -5.12 -17.52
N ARG A 52 19.03 -5.42 -17.10
CA ARG A 52 19.47 -5.32 -15.70
C ARG A 52 19.44 -3.89 -15.18
N LEU A 53 19.89 -2.93 -15.99
CA LEU A 53 19.84 -1.51 -15.62
C LEU A 53 18.40 -1.03 -15.41
N PHE A 54 17.51 -1.33 -16.36
CA PHE A 54 16.09 -0.97 -16.25
C PHE A 54 15.43 -1.65 -15.04
N THR A 55 15.68 -2.95 -14.83
CA THR A 55 15.13 -3.69 -13.70
C THR A 55 15.62 -3.12 -12.37
N GLY A 56 16.90 -2.81 -12.25
CA GLY A 56 17.46 -2.16 -11.06
C GLY A 56 16.82 -0.81 -10.79
N ALA A 57 16.73 0.06 -11.80
CA ALA A 57 16.10 1.38 -11.67
C ALA A 57 14.62 1.27 -11.28
N SER A 58 13.86 0.38 -11.93
CA SER A 58 12.45 0.15 -11.63
C SER A 58 12.26 -0.30 -10.18
N LEU A 59 13.09 -1.21 -9.66
CA LEU A 59 13.01 -1.67 -8.27
C LEU A 59 13.26 -0.55 -7.26
N TRP A 60 14.23 0.33 -7.52
CA TRP A 60 14.49 1.49 -6.68
C TRP A 60 13.33 2.47 -6.67
N VAL A 61 12.78 2.78 -7.85
CA VAL A 61 11.61 3.67 -7.97
C VAL A 61 10.41 3.07 -7.23
N SER A 62 10.10 1.79 -7.45
CA SER A 62 9.04 1.09 -6.73
C SER A 62 9.27 1.07 -5.22
N GLY A 63 10.52 0.88 -4.77
CA GLY A 63 10.87 0.92 -3.35
C GLY A 63 10.62 2.28 -2.71
N LEU A 64 11.06 3.36 -3.35
CA LEU A 64 10.83 4.73 -2.86
C LEU A 64 9.35 5.09 -2.82
N VAL A 65 8.61 4.76 -3.89
CA VAL A 65 7.16 4.98 -3.95
C VAL A 65 6.45 4.17 -2.86
N GLY A 66 6.83 2.91 -2.66
CA GLY A 66 6.25 2.06 -1.63
C GLY A 66 6.53 2.58 -0.20
N ILE A 67 7.73 3.11 0.07
CA ILE A 67 8.04 3.75 1.35
C ILE A 67 7.16 4.99 1.55
N ALA A 68 7.07 5.86 0.54
CA ALA A 68 6.23 7.06 0.61
C ALA A 68 4.74 6.68 0.84
N TRP A 69 4.28 5.62 0.19
CA TRP A 69 2.93 5.08 0.37
C TRP A 69 2.69 4.58 1.81
N LEU A 70 3.60 3.80 2.39
CA LEU A 70 3.49 3.35 3.77
C LEU A 70 3.48 4.50 4.79
N VAL A 71 4.30 5.52 4.54
CA VAL A 71 4.31 6.73 5.36
C VAL A 71 2.95 7.45 5.28
N PHE A 72 2.37 7.53 4.08
CA PHE A 72 1.04 8.10 3.88
C PHE A 72 -0.06 7.29 4.59
N GLU A 73 -0.03 5.95 4.53
CA GLU A 73 -0.94 5.08 5.27
C GLU A 73 -0.81 5.27 6.79
N PHE A 74 0.43 5.36 7.29
CA PHE A 74 0.70 5.60 8.71
C PHE A 74 0.11 6.93 9.20
N PHE A 75 0.33 8.01 8.44
CA PHE A 75 -0.23 9.32 8.77
C PHE A 75 -1.76 9.32 8.67
N THR A 76 -2.32 8.61 7.71
CA THR A 76 -3.77 8.44 7.57
C THR A 76 -4.35 7.73 8.79
N PHE A 77 -3.73 6.65 9.25
CA PHE A 77 -4.09 5.94 10.47
C PHE A 77 -4.06 6.86 11.70
N LYS A 78 -2.96 7.62 11.88
CA LYS A 78 -2.83 8.58 12.99
C LYS A 78 -3.87 9.70 12.92
N ALA A 79 -4.17 10.20 11.72
CA ALA A 79 -5.17 11.24 11.51
C ALA A 79 -6.58 10.75 11.85
N LEU A 80 -6.92 9.53 11.46
CA LEU A 80 -8.19 8.88 11.82
C LEU A 80 -8.31 8.70 13.33
N GLN A 81 -7.27 8.22 14.02
CA GLN A 81 -7.29 8.12 15.50
C GLN A 81 -7.42 9.46 16.21
N ALA A 82 -6.99 10.55 15.57
CA ALA A 82 -7.16 11.90 16.09
C ALA A 82 -8.51 12.53 15.71
N GLY A 83 -9.37 11.83 14.97
CA GLY A 83 -10.66 12.33 14.50
C GLY A 83 -10.55 13.43 13.43
N LYS A 84 -9.44 13.47 12.67
CA LYS A 84 -9.23 14.47 11.62
C LYS A 84 -9.96 14.10 10.33
N SER A 85 -10.68 15.07 9.78
CA SER A 85 -11.47 14.95 8.54
C SER A 85 -10.68 14.50 7.32
N TRP A 86 -9.47 15.04 7.12
CA TRP A 86 -8.63 14.63 6.00
C TRP A 86 -8.20 13.16 6.10
N GLY A 87 -8.07 12.61 7.32
CA GLY A 87 -7.73 11.20 7.52
C GLY A 87 -8.80 10.26 6.98
N ARG A 88 -10.07 10.63 7.12
CA ARG A 88 -11.19 9.89 6.52
C ARG A 88 -11.14 9.92 4.99
N ILE A 89 -10.88 11.10 4.41
CA ILE A 89 -10.76 11.26 2.96
C ILE A 89 -9.61 10.41 2.42
N ALA A 90 -8.44 10.47 3.07
CA ALA A 90 -7.30 9.65 2.71
C ALA A 90 -7.60 8.14 2.79
N ALA A 91 -8.30 7.69 3.83
CA ALA A 91 -8.70 6.29 3.95
C ALA A 91 -9.69 5.84 2.86
N ILE A 92 -10.58 6.73 2.39
CA ILE A 92 -11.44 6.44 1.23
C ILE A 92 -10.59 6.25 -0.03
N VAL A 93 -9.62 7.14 -0.27
CA VAL A 93 -8.71 7.04 -1.43
C VAL A 93 -7.92 5.73 -1.39
N ILE A 94 -7.33 5.40 -0.22
CA ILE A 94 -6.62 4.13 0.00
C ILE A 94 -7.56 2.94 -0.22
N GLY A 95 -8.79 3.02 0.29
CA GLY A 95 -9.81 1.99 0.11
C GLY A 95 -10.12 1.73 -1.36
N ILE A 96 -10.36 2.78 -2.16
CA ILE A 96 -10.62 2.69 -3.61
C ILE A 96 -9.42 2.09 -4.35
N ILE A 97 -8.19 2.55 -4.05
CA ILE A 97 -6.99 2.02 -4.69
C ILE A 97 -6.78 0.54 -4.32
N SER A 98 -7.07 0.17 -3.07
CA SER A 98 -6.98 -1.21 -2.60
C SER A 98 -7.92 -2.14 -3.35
N LEU A 99 -9.06 -1.66 -3.86
CA LEU A 99 -9.98 -2.47 -4.66
C LEU A 99 -9.33 -3.09 -5.91
N LEU A 100 -8.30 -2.44 -6.46
CA LEU A 100 -7.55 -2.90 -7.63
C LEU A 100 -6.64 -4.11 -7.32
N ASN A 101 -6.32 -4.35 -6.04
CA ASN A 101 -5.41 -5.40 -5.62
C ASN A 101 -6.18 -6.67 -5.22
N PHE A 102 -6.71 -7.38 -6.21
CA PHE A 102 -7.53 -8.57 -6.00
C PHE A 102 -6.69 -9.81 -5.62
N PRO A 103 -7.13 -10.65 -4.66
CA PRO A 103 -8.38 -10.55 -3.89
C PRO A 103 -8.25 -9.81 -2.55
N ILE A 104 -7.05 -9.77 -1.98
CA ILE A 104 -6.84 -9.34 -0.58
C ILE A 104 -7.13 -7.85 -0.41
N GLY A 105 -6.60 -7.00 -1.29
CA GLY A 105 -6.85 -5.57 -1.27
C GLY A 105 -8.31 -5.23 -1.53
N THR A 106 -9.03 -6.01 -2.33
CA THR A 106 -10.47 -5.82 -2.54
C THR A 106 -11.25 -5.98 -1.24
N ILE A 107 -10.98 -7.05 -0.48
CA ILE A 107 -11.62 -7.29 0.82
C ILE A 107 -11.32 -6.12 1.77
N LEU A 108 -10.04 -5.77 1.93
CA LEU A 108 -9.61 -4.69 2.84
C LEU A 108 -10.17 -3.32 2.41
N GLY A 109 -10.20 -3.06 1.10
CA GLY A 109 -10.77 -1.84 0.52
C GLY A 109 -12.25 -1.71 0.82
N ILE A 110 -13.02 -2.79 0.69
CA ILE A 110 -14.45 -2.80 1.05
C ILE A 110 -14.63 -2.49 2.55
N PHE A 111 -13.87 -3.13 3.43
CA PHE A 111 -13.96 -2.87 4.88
C PHE A 111 -13.59 -1.42 5.23
N MET A 112 -12.55 -0.87 4.58
CA MET A 112 -12.18 0.55 4.74
C MET A 112 -13.30 1.47 4.30
N LEU A 113 -13.92 1.23 3.15
CA LEU A 113 -14.99 2.07 2.63
C LEU A 113 -16.25 1.99 3.51
N ILE A 114 -16.65 0.78 3.93
CA ILE A 114 -17.80 0.61 4.83
C ILE A 114 -17.57 1.38 6.14
N GLY A 115 -16.38 1.26 6.73
CA GLY A 115 -16.05 1.98 7.95
C GLY A 115 -15.98 3.51 7.74
N ALA A 116 -15.38 3.96 6.64
CA ALA A 116 -15.18 5.38 6.38
C ALA A 116 -16.49 6.13 6.04
N PHE A 117 -17.45 5.44 5.41
CA PHE A 117 -18.77 6.00 5.10
C PHE A 117 -19.78 5.85 6.25
N ASP A 118 -19.45 5.16 7.33
CA ASP A 118 -20.36 5.02 8.46
C ASP A 118 -20.67 6.37 9.13
N PRO A 119 -21.94 6.73 9.39
CA PRO A 119 -22.31 8.04 9.92
C PRO A 119 -21.64 8.41 11.25
N ASP A 120 -21.38 7.44 12.13
CA ASP A 120 -20.74 7.71 13.42
C ASP A 120 -19.24 7.96 13.25
N VAL A 121 -18.60 7.25 12.31
CA VAL A 121 -17.21 7.53 11.90
C VAL A 121 -17.12 8.89 11.21
N GLN A 122 -18.12 9.26 10.40
CA GLN A 122 -18.16 10.56 9.76
C GLN A 122 -18.25 11.72 10.76
N ARG A 123 -19.11 11.59 11.78
CA ARG A 123 -19.23 12.58 12.87
C ARG A 123 -17.99 12.64 13.73
N TYR A 124 -17.34 11.51 13.96
CA TYR A 124 -16.10 11.44 14.71
C TYR A 124 -14.94 12.11 13.96
N ALA A 125 -14.83 11.83 12.66
CA ALA A 125 -13.80 12.37 11.77
C ALA A 125 -14.29 13.65 11.05
N SER A 126 -14.96 14.56 11.76
CA SER A 126 -15.40 15.85 11.21
C SER A 126 -14.62 17.04 11.77
N ARG A 127 -13.62 16.80 12.62
CA ARG A 127 -12.74 17.83 13.20
C ARG A 127 -11.51 18.08 12.34
#